data_AF-A0A2V2WB66-F1
#
_entry.id   AF-A0A2V2WB66-F1
#
_cell.length_a   1.000
_cell.length_b   1.000
_cell.length_c   1.000
_cell.angle_alpha   90.00
_cell.angle_beta   90.00
_cell.angle_gamma   90.00
#
_symmetry.space_group_name_H-M   'P 1'
#
loop_
_entity.id
_entity.type
_entity.pdbx_description
1 polymer ?
#
loop_
_entity_poly.entity_id
_entity_poly.type
_entity_poly.pdbx_seq_one_letter_code
_entity_poly.pdbx_strand_id
1 'polypeptide(L)'
;MPGNQAPAVPQGDSGRRARPESEGDTDQPAATQTRDEEAQRPQWTMSSSVKDILLEGSTLRNKMKLNEFIRNYFGGRGVVDTNENVSISVFVLRPTMFINDNEILGLITASSSYRELKIELDEREILLEAINRLHHEGVDFLGQWRDYQGKDTVTSAARRKLNEVLTQVLREARREAGERERQDQQQVIFNLYAVIEDVLFKGRVRVMEMKLSDFLTMEMEGKGILHANRNVLLRVFFIDPTRYIRDAGVLNEIRASGAYAEMEKTVRREMGLEEVVNKLYKNGVDNLLGWLVVAAEVKTGVHEVTKRFLDAAAEEARTQRSRVHRGTWRDCTSLCTMRVGAMRWNFRTAWSERKRGWR
;
A
#
# COMPACT_ATOMS: atom_id res chain seq x y z
N MET A 1 34.76 44.75 -56.64
CA MET A 1 34.13 44.30 -57.90
C MET A 1 35.22 43.72 -58.79
N PRO A 2 35.01 42.66 -59.58
CA PRO A 2 33.85 41.75 -59.72
C PRO A 2 34.26 40.29 -59.35
N GLY A 3 33.45 39.24 -59.29
CA GLY A 3 32.15 38.89 -59.84
C GLY A 3 32.21 37.39 -60.20
N ASN A 4 31.05 36.71 -60.20
CA ASN A 4 30.69 35.46 -60.89
C ASN A 4 29.89 34.54 -59.94
N GLN A 5 28.57 34.60 -59.97
CA GLN A 5 27.66 33.88 -60.90
C GLN A 5 27.67 32.36 -60.71
N ALA A 6 26.48 31.87 -60.32
CA ALA A 6 26.09 30.47 -60.22
C ALA A 6 26.16 29.73 -61.56
N PRO A 7 25.94 28.41 -61.53
CA PRO A 7 24.90 27.89 -62.42
C PRO A 7 23.98 26.86 -61.76
N ALA A 8 22.73 26.88 -62.22
CA ALA A 8 21.69 25.92 -61.89
C ALA A 8 21.77 24.64 -62.77
N VAL A 9 21.60 23.50 -62.10
CA VAL A 9 20.87 22.24 -62.38
C VAL A 9 20.35 21.96 -63.82
N PRO A 10 20.37 20.69 -64.27
CA PRO A 10 19.10 19.99 -64.62
C PRO A 10 19.13 18.46 -64.26
N GLN A 11 18.11 17.92 -63.57
CA GLN A 11 16.89 17.22 -64.06
C GLN A 11 16.98 15.69 -64.26
N GLY A 12 15.89 14.98 -63.90
CA GLY A 12 15.55 13.59 -64.31
C GLY A 12 15.45 12.63 -63.12
N ASP A 13 14.32 12.38 -62.43
CA ASP A 13 12.93 12.05 -62.77
C ASP A 13 12.59 10.53 -62.67
N SER A 14 11.52 10.26 -61.91
CA SER A 14 10.63 9.10 -61.90
C SER A 14 11.10 7.69 -61.43
N GLY A 15 10.68 7.34 -60.21
CA GLY A 15 9.64 6.31 -60.00
C GLY A 15 10.02 4.82 -59.93
N ARG A 16 10.00 4.23 -58.72
CA ARG A 16 9.42 2.90 -58.48
C ARG A 16 9.03 2.68 -57.01
N ARG A 17 7.81 2.17 -56.85
CA ARG A 17 7.07 1.79 -55.65
C ARG A 17 7.71 0.60 -54.92
N ALA A 18 7.83 0.67 -53.59
CA ALA A 18 7.79 -0.48 -52.69
C ALA A 18 7.44 -0.02 -51.25
N ARG A 19 6.31 -0.50 -50.73
CA ARG A 19 5.97 -0.53 -49.30
C ARG A 19 6.27 -1.95 -48.82
N PRO A 20 6.90 -2.10 -47.64
CA PRO A 20 6.33 -2.93 -46.56
C PRO A 20 6.29 -2.11 -45.26
N GLU A 21 5.14 -2.02 -44.59
CA GLU A 21 4.88 -2.79 -43.36
C GLU A 21 5.87 -2.43 -42.24
N SER A 22 5.49 -1.42 -41.45
CA SER A 22 6.07 -1.15 -40.15
C SER A 22 5.04 -1.56 -39.11
N GLU A 23 5.08 -2.83 -38.74
CA GLU A 23 4.69 -3.25 -37.39
C GLU A 23 5.69 -2.61 -36.43
N GLY A 24 5.17 -1.73 -35.58
CA GLY A 24 5.90 -1.08 -34.52
C GLY A 24 4.93 -0.91 -33.38
N ASP A 25 4.60 -2.02 -32.73
CA ASP A 25 4.01 -2.05 -31.40
C ASP A 25 4.88 -1.18 -30.49
N THR A 26 4.40 0.01 -30.22
CA THR A 26 4.77 0.76 -29.04
C THR A 26 3.47 1.04 -28.32
N ASP A 27 2.98 0.02 -27.63
CA ASP A 27 2.04 0.15 -26.53
C ASP A 27 2.68 1.05 -25.46
N GLN A 28 2.59 2.37 -25.65
CA GLN A 28 2.70 3.29 -24.53
C GLN A 28 1.48 3.04 -23.65
N PRO A 29 1.66 2.64 -22.38
CA PRO A 29 0.52 2.43 -21.51
C PRO A 29 -0.10 3.81 -21.20
N ALA A 30 -1.34 4.00 -21.67
CA ALA A 30 -2.24 5.10 -21.34
C ALA A 30 -2.54 5.25 -19.83
N ALA A 31 -1.91 4.44 -18.97
CA ALA A 31 -2.12 4.39 -17.53
C ALA A 31 -1.40 5.51 -16.74
N THR A 32 -0.53 6.30 -17.38
CA THR A 32 0.24 7.34 -16.66
C THR A 32 -0.55 8.66 -16.54
N GLN A 33 -1.41 9.01 -17.50
CA GLN A 33 -2.18 10.26 -17.44
C GLN A 33 -3.32 10.23 -16.43
N THR A 34 -3.87 9.06 -16.11
CA THR A 34 -4.98 8.96 -15.13
C THR A 34 -4.52 9.12 -13.68
N ARG A 35 -3.25 8.85 -13.37
CA ARG A 35 -2.71 8.94 -11.99
C ARG A 35 -2.34 10.36 -11.55
N ASP A 36 -1.92 11.22 -12.48
CA ASP A 36 -1.46 12.57 -12.14
C ASP A 36 -2.63 13.54 -11.89
N GLU A 37 -3.81 13.30 -12.48
CA GLU A 37 -5.03 14.05 -12.18
C GLU A 37 -5.70 13.63 -10.85
N GLU A 38 -5.49 12.38 -10.41
CA GLU A 38 -6.02 11.87 -9.15
C GLU A 38 -5.26 12.42 -7.93
N ALA A 39 -4.01 12.86 -8.12
CA ALA A 39 -3.17 13.48 -7.10
C ALA A 39 -3.53 14.94 -6.76
N GLN A 40 -4.38 15.61 -7.56
CA GLN A 40 -4.77 17.01 -7.35
C GLN A 40 -6.17 17.23 -6.76
N ARG A 41 -6.94 16.16 -6.52
CA ARG A 41 -8.25 16.30 -5.87
C ARG A 41 -8.07 16.58 -4.37
N PRO A 42 -8.67 17.65 -3.81
CA PRO A 42 -8.65 17.89 -2.38
C PRO A 42 -9.15 16.65 -1.62
N GLN A 43 -8.35 16.16 -0.67
CA GLN A 43 -8.80 15.11 0.25
C GLN A 43 -9.73 15.73 1.29
N TRP A 44 -11.02 15.68 1.01
CA TRP A 44 -12.05 16.17 1.92
C TRP A 44 -12.19 15.28 3.15
N THR A 45 -12.52 15.88 4.28
CA THR A 45 -12.75 15.22 5.57
C THR A 45 -13.98 15.81 6.25
N MET A 46 -14.42 15.23 7.37
CA MET A 46 -15.57 15.77 8.13
C MET A 46 -15.33 17.18 8.68
N SER A 47 -14.08 17.60 8.84
CA SER A 47 -13.70 18.96 9.25
C SER A 47 -13.44 19.91 8.08
N SER A 48 -13.67 19.48 6.84
CA SER A 48 -13.56 20.36 5.68
C SER A 48 -14.64 21.42 5.69
N SER A 49 -14.26 22.65 5.32
CA SER A 49 -15.17 23.78 5.30
C SER A 49 -16.18 23.66 4.16
N VAL A 50 -17.44 23.95 4.47
CA VAL A 50 -18.52 24.08 3.49
C VAL A 50 -18.16 25.11 2.42
N LYS A 51 -17.52 26.22 2.81
CA LYS A 51 -17.08 27.28 1.89
C LYS A 51 -16.11 26.74 0.85
N ASP A 52 -15.11 25.99 1.29
CA ASP A 52 -14.06 25.46 0.40
C ASP A 52 -14.63 24.39 -0.55
N ILE A 53 -15.53 23.53 -0.05
CA ILE A 53 -16.21 22.53 -0.86
C ILE A 53 -17.11 23.18 -1.92
N LEU A 54 -17.91 24.17 -1.54
CA LEU A 54 -18.83 24.83 -2.48
C LEU A 54 -18.06 25.64 -3.54
N LEU A 55 -16.97 26.29 -3.15
CA LEU A 55 -16.11 27.08 -4.04
C LEU A 55 -15.02 26.23 -4.73
N GLU A 56 -15.02 24.92 -4.54
CA GLU A 56 -14.12 24.00 -5.25
C GLU A 56 -14.29 24.16 -6.77
N GLY A 57 -13.17 24.32 -7.47
CA GLY A 57 -13.13 24.54 -8.91
C GLY A 57 -13.56 25.96 -9.35
N SER A 58 -13.89 26.87 -8.43
CA SER A 58 -14.20 28.25 -8.80
C SER A 58 -12.94 28.94 -9.34
N THR A 59 -12.99 29.34 -10.61
CA THR A 59 -11.86 29.98 -11.29
C THR A 59 -11.62 31.39 -10.77
N LEU A 60 -10.35 31.82 -10.78
CA LEU A 60 -9.93 33.20 -10.47
C LEU A 60 -10.43 34.24 -11.49
N ARG A 61 -11.17 33.81 -12.53
CA ARG A 61 -11.73 34.64 -13.59
C ARG A 61 -12.63 35.75 -13.05
N ASN A 62 -13.26 35.55 -11.90
CA ASN A 62 -14.03 36.58 -11.22
C ASN A 62 -13.18 37.78 -10.72
N LYS A 63 -11.86 37.61 -10.56
CA LYS A 63 -10.91 38.68 -10.23
C LYS A 63 -10.37 39.40 -11.47
N MET A 64 -10.67 38.91 -12.68
CA MET A 64 -10.24 39.52 -13.93
C MET A 64 -10.87 40.90 -14.10
N LYS A 65 -10.09 41.84 -14.63
CA LYS A 65 -10.56 43.19 -14.96
C LYS A 65 -11.30 43.19 -16.31
N LEU A 66 -12.25 44.10 -16.49
CA LEU A 66 -13.01 44.24 -17.74
C LEU A 66 -12.09 44.48 -18.94
N ASN A 67 -11.18 45.45 -18.85
CA ASN A 67 -10.26 45.75 -19.94
C ASN A 67 -9.29 44.59 -20.24
N GLU A 68 -8.91 43.82 -19.22
CA GLU A 68 -8.09 42.62 -19.39
C GLU A 68 -8.86 41.55 -20.17
N PHE A 69 -10.13 41.31 -19.80
CA PHE A 69 -11.02 40.40 -20.53
C PHE A 69 -11.20 40.83 -22.00
N ILE A 70 -11.46 42.12 -22.26
CA ILE A 70 -11.66 42.64 -23.62
C ILE A 70 -10.38 42.49 -24.46
N ARG A 71 -9.21 42.76 -23.89
CA ARG A 71 -7.92 42.56 -24.59
C ARG A 71 -7.68 41.09 -24.93
N ASN A 72 -7.96 40.19 -23.99
CA ASN A 72 -7.71 38.76 -24.16
C ASN A 72 -8.63 38.09 -25.19
N TYR A 73 -9.90 38.49 -25.25
CA TYR A 73 -10.91 37.80 -26.07
C TYR A 73 -11.38 38.58 -27.31
N PHE A 74 -11.17 39.90 -27.36
CA PHE A 74 -11.70 40.76 -28.43
C PHE A 74 -10.63 41.65 -29.07
N GLY A 75 -9.34 41.37 -28.82
CA GLY A 75 -8.22 42.10 -29.42
C GLY A 75 -8.18 43.59 -29.05
N GLY A 76 -8.80 43.95 -27.92
CA GLY A 76 -8.88 45.33 -27.45
C GLY A 76 -10.01 46.17 -28.06
N ARG A 77 -10.84 45.60 -28.95
CA ARG A 77 -12.01 46.29 -29.51
C ARG A 77 -13.07 46.46 -28.41
N GLY A 78 -13.22 47.68 -27.90
CA GLY A 78 -14.11 48.01 -26.77
C GLY A 78 -13.41 48.35 -25.46
N VAL A 79 -12.07 48.42 -25.44
CA VAL A 79 -11.32 48.91 -24.28
C VAL A 79 -11.59 50.40 -24.09
N VAL A 80 -11.88 50.79 -22.84
CA VAL A 80 -12.07 52.18 -22.44
C VAL A 80 -11.16 52.46 -21.24
N ASP A 81 -10.35 53.52 -21.28
CA ASP A 81 -9.35 53.80 -20.24
C ASP A 81 -9.98 53.97 -18.84
N THR A 82 -11.20 54.54 -18.78
CA THR A 82 -11.94 54.69 -17.51
C THR A 82 -12.35 53.34 -16.87
N ASN A 83 -12.31 52.24 -17.63
CA ASN A 83 -12.68 50.90 -17.16
C ASN A 83 -11.48 50.07 -16.66
N GLU A 84 -10.30 50.66 -16.51
CA GLU A 84 -9.06 49.94 -16.13
C GLU A 84 -9.15 49.21 -14.79
N ASN A 85 -9.97 49.68 -13.86
CA ASN A 85 -10.18 49.07 -12.54
C ASN A 85 -11.56 48.41 -12.37
N VAL A 86 -12.35 48.34 -13.43
CA VAL A 86 -13.67 47.70 -13.38
C VAL A 86 -13.48 46.19 -13.35
N SER A 87 -14.08 45.50 -12.38
CA SER A 87 -14.10 44.04 -12.36
C SER A 87 -15.07 43.50 -13.40
N ILE A 88 -14.75 42.34 -13.98
CA ILE A 88 -15.62 41.71 -14.95
C ILE A 88 -17.00 41.34 -14.35
N SER A 89 -17.05 41.07 -13.04
CA SER A 89 -18.30 40.79 -12.34
C SER A 89 -19.28 41.97 -12.35
N VAL A 90 -18.78 43.19 -12.15
CA VAL A 90 -19.63 44.40 -12.18
C VAL A 90 -20.11 44.69 -13.59
N PHE A 91 -19.27 44.44 -14.60
CA PHE A 91 -19.66 44.55 -16.00
C PHE A 91 -20.80 43.59 -16.36
N VAL A 92 -20.70 42.31 -15.98
CA VAL A 92 -21.69 41.27 -16.30
C VAL A 92 -23.07 41.57 -15.73
N LEU A 93 -23.13 42.23 -14.57
CA LEU A 93 -24.39 42.67 -13.95
C LEU A 93 -25.06 43.79 -14.76
N ARG A 94 -24.29 44.77 -15.23
CA ARG A 94 -24.81 45.94 -15.96
C ARG A 94 -23.87 46.38 -17.10
N PRO A 95 -23.86 45.66 -18.24
CA PRO A 95 -22.89 45.93 -19.30
C PRO A 95 -23.03 47.32 -19.94
N THR A 96 -24.27 47.82 -20.04
CA THR A 96 -24.63 49.12 -20.62
C THR A 96 -24.09 50.32 -19.84
N MET A 97 -23.62 50.13 -18.60
CA MET A 97 -22.98 51.18 -17.81
C MET A 97 -21.52 51.45 -18.22
N PHE A 98 -20.88 50.49 -18.89
CA PHE A 98 -19.45 50.50 -19.16
C PHE A 98 -19.10 50.59 -20.64
N ILE A 99 -19.98 50.10 -21.51
CA ILE A 99 -19.83 50.14 -22.97
C ILE A 99 -21.11 50.71 -23.56
N ASN A 100 -21.01 51.93 -24.11
CA ASN A 100 -22.13 52.65 -24.72
C ASN A 100 -22.32 52.29 -26.20
N ASP A 101 -21.31 51.72 -26.84
CA ASP A 101 -21.38 51.26 -28.23
C ASP A 101 -22.18 49.94 -28.29
N ASN A 102 -23.39 50.02 -28.84
CA ASN A 102 -24.30 48.88 -28.94
C ASN A 102 -23.78 47.77 -29.86
N GLU A 103 -22.96 48.09 -30.87
CA GLU A 103 -22.39 47.08 -31.78
C GLU A 103 -21.31 46.28 -31.05
N ILE A 104 -20.39 46.97 -30.38
CA ILE A 104 -19.32 46.35 -29.58
C ILE A 104 -19.93 45.56 -28.41
N LEU A 105 -20.90 46.13 -27.70
CA LEU A 105 -21.56 45.45 -26.59
C LEU A 105 -22.33 44.22 -27.06
N GLY A 106 -22.99 44.29 -28.22
CA GLY A 106 -23.66 43.15 -28.84
C GLY A 106 -22.70 42.02 -29.18
N LEU A 107 -21.54 42.34 -29.77
CA LEU A 107 -20.49 41.36 -30.07
C LEU A 107 -19.94 40.69 -28.81
N ILE A 108 -19.69 41.46 -27.74
CA ILE A 108 -19.17 40.92 -26.48
C ILE A 108 -20.21 40.00 -25.82
N THR A 109 -21.44 40.47 -25.68
CA THR A 109 -22.50 39.71 -24.97
C THR A 109 -22.98 38.48 -25.75
N ALA A 110 -22.85 38.47 -27.07
CA ALA A 110 -23.13 37.30 -27.91
C ALA A 110 -22.01 36.24 -27.88
N SER A 111 -20.81 36.59 -27.42
CA SER A 111 -19.66 35.67 -27.40
C SER A 111 -19.82 34.50 -26.42
N SER A 112 -19.22 33.35 -26.73
CA SER A 112 -19.16 32.19 -25.82
C SER A 112 -18.42 32.53 -24.53
N SER A 113 -17.29 33.25 -24.61
CA SER A 113 -16.48 33.61 -23.43
C SER A 113 -17.27 34.44 -22.41
N TYR A 114 -18.10 35.38 -22.87
CA TYR A 114 -18.95 36.18 -21.98
C TYR A 114 -20.08 35.33 -21.37
N ARG A 115 -20.70 34.45 -22.17
CA ARG A 115 -21.80 33.58 -21.69
C ARG A 115 -21.31 32.59 -20.63
N GLU A 116 -20.18 31.93 -20.87
CA GLU A 116 -19.54 31.04 -19.89
C GLU A 116 -19.22 31.79 -18.61
N LEU A 117 -18.56 32.95 -18.72
CA LEU A 117 -18.21 33.78 -17.58
C LEU A 117 -19.46 34.23 -16.80
N LYS A 118 -20.55 34.57 -17.50
CA LYS A 118 -21.81 34.94 -16.86
C LYS A 118 -22.41 33.76 -16.08
N ILE A 119 -22.48 32.57 -16.68
CA ILE A 119 -22.96 31.36 -15.99
C ILE A 119 -22.09 31.06 -14.76
N GLU A 120 -20.76 31.12 -14.88
CA GLU A 120 -19.84 30.91 -13.75
C GLU A 120 -20.08 31.90 -12.60
N LEU A 121 -20.35 33.18 -12.91
CA LEU A 121 -20.63 34.20 -11.90
C LEU A 121 -21.99 34.02 -11.25
N ASP A 122 -23.03 33.73 -12.02
CA ASP A 122 -24.39 33.49 -11.52
C ASP A 122 -24.41 32.25 -10.61
N GLU A 123 -23.74 31.16 -11.00
CA GLU A 123 -23.57 29.98 -10.15
C GLU A 123 -22.79 30.29 -8.88
N ARG A 124 -21.70 31.06 -8.97
CA ARG A 124 -20.91 31.46 -7.80
C ARG A 124 -21.72 32.31 -6.82
N GLU A 125 -22.55 33.23 -7.32
CA GLU A 125 -23.42 34.06 -6.49
C GLU A 125 -24.39 33.19 -5.67
N ILE A 126 -25.04 32.23 -6.33
CA ILE A 126 -25.92 31.24 -5.69
C ILE A 126 -25.18 30.46 -4.59
N LEU A 127 -23.93 30.05 -4.87
CA LEU A 127 -23.12 29.31 -3.90
C LEU A 127 -22.69 30.18 -2.72
N LEU A 128 -22.36 31.46 -2.94
CA LEU A 128 -22.01 32.40 -1.86
C LEU A 128 -23.21 32.70 -0.96
N GLU A 129 -24.40 32.86 -1.54
CA GLU A 129 -25.64 33.00 -0.76
C GLU A 129 -25.88 31.76 0.11
N ALA A 130 -25.73 30.56 -0.46
CA ALA A 130 -25.84 29.31 0.29
C ALA A 130 -24.80 29.23 1.42
N ILE A 131 -23.55 29.65 1.19
CA ILE A 131 -22.50 29.69 2.22
C ILE A 131 -22.89 30.61 3.38
N ASN A 132 -23.28 31.86 3.07
CA ASN A 132 -23.67 32.82 4.10
C ASN A 132 -24.85 32.31 4.92
N ARG A 133 -25.83 31.73 4.25
CA ARG A 133 -27.00 31.15 4.90
C ARG A 133 -26.63 29.97 5.81
N LEU A 134 -25.85 29.01 5.31
CA LEU A 134 -25.38 27.87 6.09
C LEU A 134 -24.55 28.32 7.31
N HIS A 135 -23.71 29.34 7.15
CA HIS A 135 -22.95 29.95 8.24
C HIS A 135 -23.87 30.55 9.31
N HIS A 136 -24.91 31.29 8.92
CA HIS A 136 -25.90 31.83 9.86
C HIS A 136 -26.69 30.74 10.60
N GLU A 137 -26.84 29.56 10.00
CA GLU A 137 -27.50 28.40 10.59
C GLU A 137 -26.51 27.46 11.33
N GLY A 138 -25.25 27.86 11.47
CA GLY A 138 -24.22 27.15 12.23
C GLY A 138 -23.61 25.93 11.50
N VAL A 139 -23.71 25.88 10.18
CA VAL A 139 -23.18 24.80 9.33
C VAL A 139 -21.96 25.28 8.56
N ASP A 140 -20.80 25.18 9.21
CA ASP A 140 -19.50 25.61 8.68
C ASP A 140 -18.66 24.46 8.12
N PHE A 141 -18.89 23.25 8.63
CA PHE A 141 -18.11 22.05 8.33
C PHE A 141 -18.98 20.93 7.76
N LEU A 142 -18.37 20.07 6.94
CA LEU A 142 -19.03 18.93 6.31
C LEU A 142 -19.69 17.97 7.32
N GLY A 143 -19.08 17.78 8.48
CA GLY A 143 -19.65 16.97 9.56
C GLY A 143 -20.96 17.54 10.11
N GLN A 144 -21.10 18.86 10.18
CA GLN A 144 -22.36 19.51 10.58
C GLN A 144 -23.42 19.40 9.47
N TRP A 145 -23.00 19.52 8.21
CA TRP A 145 -23.88 19.31 7.07
C TRP A 145 -24.53 17.92 7.07
N ARG A 146 -23.82 16.89 7.54
CA ARG A 146 -24.38 15.52 7.63
C ARG A 146 -25.69 15.49 8.41
N ASP A 147 -25.72 16.14 9.57
CA ASP A 147 -26.81 16.05 10.55
C ASP A 147 -27.82 17.21 10.42
N TYR A 148 -27.49 18.21 9.60
CA TYR A 148 -28.34 19.36 9.32
C TYR A 148 -29.67 18.97 8.67
N GLN A 149 -30.77 19.44 9.26
CA GLN A 149 -32.13 19.09 8.83
C GLN A 149 -32.66 19.99 7.70
N GLY A 150 -32.19 21.23 7.61
CA GLY A 150 -32.69 22.23 6.66
C GLY A 150 -32.24 22.02 5.21
N LYS A 151 -31.81 20.83 4.79
CA LYS A 151 -31.20 20.61 3.47
C LYS A 151 -32.08 21.02 2.29
N ASP A 152 -33.40 20.94 2.42
CA ASP A 152 -34.35 21.31 1.35
C ASP A 152 -34.46 22.80 1.09
N THR A 153 -34.03 23.62 2.05
CA THR A 153 -34.04 25.08 1.92
C THR A 153 -32.78 25.60 1.21
N VAL A 154 -31.74 24.77 1.09
CA VAL A 154 -30.49 25.10 0.43
C VAL A 154 -30.63 24.87 -1.07
N THR A 155 -30.06 25.76 -1.88
CA THR A 155 -30.11 25.64 -3.33
C THR A 155 -29.62 24.28 -3.81
N SER A 156 -30.31 23.71 -4.79
CA SER A 156 -30.06 22.36 -5.31
C SER A 156 -28.60 22.15 -5.74
N ALA A 157 -27.96 23.16 -6.31
CA ALA A 157 -26.55 23.15 -6.71
C ALA A 157 -25.61 22.95 -5.50
N ALA A 158 -25.76 23.76 -4.45
CA ALA A 158 -24.95 23.66 -3.24
C ALA A 158 -25.17 22.32 -2.52
N ARG A 159 -26.44 21.91 -2.39
CA ARG A 159 -26.80 20.63 -1.78
C ARG A 159 -26.18 19.43 -2.52
N ARG A 160 -26.18 19.46 -3.85
CA ARG A 160 -25.58 18.40 -4.69
C ARG A 160 -24.09 18.27 -4.40
N LYS A 161 -23.34 19.37 -4.46
CA LYS A 161 -21.88 19.38 -4.20
C LYS A 161 -21.55 18.83 -2.81
N LEU A 162 -22.21 19.33 -1.75
CA LEU A 162 -21.93 18.88 -0.38
C LEU A 162 -22.27 17.40 -0.17
N ASN A 163 -23.35 16.89 -0.76
CA ASN A 163 -23.72 15.47 -0.65
C ASN A 163 -22.79 14.55 -1.44
N GLU A 164 -22.29 14.99 -2.58
CA GLU A 164 -21.28 14.26 -3.36
C GLU A 164 -20.00 14.07 -2.54
N VAL A 165 -19.47 15.17 -1.99
CA VAL A 165 -18.29 15.13 -1.12
C VAL A 165 -18.54 14.30 0.15
N LEU A 166 -19.69 14.47 0.81
CA LEU A 166 -20.04 13.67 1.99
C LEU A 166 -20.06 12.16 1.68
N THR A 167 -20.61 11.78 0.53
CA THR A 167 -20.66 10.37 0.11
C THR A 167 -19.26 9.82 -0.16
N GLN A 168 -18.40 10.62 -0.79
CA GLN A 168 -16.99 10.24 -1.03
C GLN A 168 -16.25 10.02 0.29
N VAL A 169 -16.33 10.98 1.23
CA VAL A 169 -15.67 10.89 2.55
C VAL A 169 -16.13 9.65 3.32
N LEU A 170 -17.44 9.35 3.32
CA LEU A 170 -17.97 8.17 4.01
C LEU A 170 -17.54 6.85 3.36
N ARG A 171 -17.47 6.80 2.02
CA ARG A 171 -16.98 5.63 1.28
C ARG A 171 -15.52 5.37 1.63
N GLU A 172 -14.70 6.41 1.65
CA GLU A 172 -13.27 6.30 1.93
C GLU A 172 -13.02 5.89 3.38
N ALA A 173 -13.71 6.51 4.34
CA ALA A 173 -13.63 6.12 5.75
C ALA A 173 -14.00 4.64 5.97
N ARG A 174 -15.00 4.11 5.24
CA ARG A 174 -15.38 2.70 5.30
C ARG A 174 -14.30 1.79 4.70
N ARG A 175 -13.69 2.20 3.58
CA ARG A 175 -12.59 1.46 2.94
C ARG A 175 -11.40 1.35 3.90
N GLU A 176 -10.97 2.46 4.47
CA GLU A 176 -9.88 2.51 5.43
C GLU A 176 -10.17 1.69 6.70
N ALA A 177 -11.37 1.79 7.27
CA ALA A 177 -11.75 1.00 8.44
C ALA A 177 -11.68 -0.51 8.15
N GLY A 178 -12.17 -0.95 6.99
CA GLY A 178 -12.06 -2.35 6.57
C GLY A 178 -10.63 -2.79 6.27
N GLU A 179 -9.74 -1.88 5.88
CA GLU A 179 -8.31 -2.20 5.71
C GLU A 179 -7.59 -2.31 7.05
N ARG A 180 -7.86 -1.42 8.00
CA ARG A 180 -7.35 -1.51 9.37
C ARG A 180 -7.78 -2.81 10.04
N GLU A 181 -9.04 -3.19 9.92
CA GLU A 181 -9.54 -4.46 10.48
C GLU A 181 -8.82 -5.67 9.88
N ARG A 182 -8.60 -5.69 8.56
CA ARG A 182 -7.82 -6.76 7.91
C ARG A 182 -6.36 -6.78 8.36
N GLN A 183 -5.74 -5.61 8.53
CA GLN A 183 -4.38 -5.49 9.05
C GLN A 183 -4.29 -5.99 10.49
N ASP A 184 -5.24 -5.63 11.34
CA ASP A 184 -5.33 -6.09 12.73
C ASP A 184 -5.52 -7.61 12.78
N GLN A 185 -6.41 -8.16 11.96
CA GLN A 185 -6.58 -9.62 11.83
C GLN A 185 -5.28 -10.30 11.37
N GLN A 186 -4.61 -9.76 10.35
CA GLN A 186 -3.35 -10.32 9.86
C GLN A 186 -2.23 -10.24 10.91
N GLN A 187 -2.19 -9.17 11.70
CA GLN A 187 -1.22 -8.99 12.77
C GLN A 187 -1.47 -9.96 13.93
N VAL A 188 -2.74 -10.17 14.31
CA VAL A 188 -3.14 -11.17 15.30
C VAL A 188 -2.73 -12.57 14.85
N ILE A 189 -3.01 -12.91 13.59
CA ILE A 189 -2.63 -14.18 12.98
C ILE A 189 -1.10 -14.37 13.00
N PHE A 190 -0.33 -13.36 12.59
CA PHE A 190 1.13 -13.42 12.57
C PHE A 190 1.72 -13.62 13.99
N ASN A 191 1.22 -12.87 14.97
CA ASN A 191 1.64 -12.99 16.35
C ASN A 191 1.30 -14.36 16.93
N LEU A 192 0.13 -14.90 16.60
CA LEU A 192 -0.27 -16.25 17.02
C LEU A 192 0.65 -17.31 16.40
N TYR A 193 0.98 -17.19 15.12
CA TYR A 193 1.91 -18.08 14.43
C TYR A 193 3.31 -18.05 15.08
N ALA A 194 3.83 -16.86 15.41
CA ALA A 194 5.11 -16.71 16.09
C ALA A 194 5.12 -17.34 17.50
N VAL A 195 4.04 -17.16 18.29
CA VAL A 195 3.90 -17.82 19.60
C VAL A 195 3.83 -19.34 19.44
N ILE A 196 3.10 -19.85 18.44
CA ILE A 196 3.00 -21.28 18.18
C ILE A 196 4.36 -21.86 17.80
N GLU A 197 5.10 -21.20 16.90
CA GLU A 197 6.47 -21.60 16.58
C GLU A 197 7.33 -21.63 17.85
N ASP A 198 7.32 -20.57 18.66
CA ASP A 198 8.13 -20.50 19.88
C ASP A 198 7.82 -21.64 20.86
N VAL A 199 6.53 -21.97 21.06
CA VAL A 199 6.15 -23.06 21.96
C VAL A 199 6.43 -24.45 21.37
N LEU A 200 6.19 -24.66 20.08
CA LEU A 200 6.46 -25.94 19.40
C LEU A 200 7.95 -26.23 19.32
N PHE A 201 8.76 -25.21 19.02
CA PHE A 201 10.21 -25.32 18.96
C PHE A 201 10.87 -25.09 20.33
N LYS A 202 10.10 -24.76 21.39
CA LYS A 202 10.58 -24.46 22.76
C LYS A 202 11.71 -23.41 22.77
N GLY A 203 11.60 -22.38 21.94
CA GLY A 203 12.64 -21.38 21.74
C GLY A 203 13.97 -21.94 21.21
N ARG A 204 14.00 -23.17 20.69
CA ARG A 204 15.20 -23.75 20.05
C ARG A 204 15.35 -23.14 18.66
N VAL A 205 16.59 -22.90 18.28
CA VAL A 205 16.94 -22.51 16.90
C VAL A 205 16.47 -23.61 15.96
N ARG A 206 15.70 -23.26 14.93
CA ARG A 206 15.24 -24.18 13.86
C ARG A 206 16.45 -24.77 13.16
N VAL A 207 16.74 -26.04 13.44
CA VAL A 207 17.90 -26.72 12.86
C VAL A 207 17.67 -27.03 11.38
N MET A 208 16.41 -27.20 10.97
CA MET A 208 16.01 -27.35 9.57
C MET A 208 16.35 -26.13 8.70
N GLU A 209 16.48 -24.94 9.30
CA GLU A 209 16.92 -23.68 8.66
C GLU A 209 18.44 -23.48 8.69
N MET A 210 19.19 -24.43 9.26
CA MET A 210 20.66 -24.38 9.25
C MET A 210 21.18 -24.62 7.84
N LYS A 211 22.26 -23.93 7.45
CA LYS A 211 22.94 -24.21 6.18
C LYS A 211 23.73 -25.52 6.27
N LEU A 212 23.71 -26.27 5.18
CA LEU A 212 24.47 -27.51 5.03
C LEU A 212 25.96 -27.28 5.25
N SER A 213 26.53 -26.16 4.77
CA SER A 213 27.95 -25.86 5.00
C SER A 213 28.29 -25.65 6.47
N ASP A 214 27.39 -25.04 7.25
CA ASP A 214 27.59 -24.83 8.69
C ASP A 214 27.58 -26.18 9.42
N PHE A 215 26.62 -27.05 9.09
CA PHE A 215 26.55 -28.43 9.61
C PHE A 215 27.80 -29.25 9.26
N LEU A 216 28.21 -29.26 7.99
CA LEU A 216 29.39 -30.01 7.56
C LEU A 216 30.68 -29.47 8.17
N THR A 217 30.80 -28.16 8.36
CA THR A 217 31.96 -27.57 9.04
C THR A 217 32.03 -28.00 10.50
N MET A 218 30.88 -28.03 11.18
CA MET A 218 30.82 -28.32 12.61
C MET A 218 30.96 -29.81 12.93
N GLU A 219 30.32 -30.69 12.15
CA GLU A 219 30.19 -32.12 12.47
C GLU A 219 31.01 -33.03 11.54
N MET A 220 31.47 -32.53 10.39
CA MET A 220 32.14 -33.32 9.35
C MET A 220 33.50 -32.75 8.92
N GLU A 221 34.10 -31.85 9.71
CA GLU A 221 35.39 -31.20 9.39
C GLU A 221 35.41 -30.47 8.03
N GLY A 222 34.25 -30.03 7.56
CA GLY A 222 34.08 -29.42 6.25
C GLY A 222 34.06 -30.38 5.06
N LYS A 223 34.09 -31.70 5.32
CA LYS A 223 33.97 -32.71 4.26
C LYS A 223 32.63 -32.57 3.52
N GLY A 224 32.69 -32.65 2.20
CA GLY A 224 31.51 -32.53 1.33
C GLY A 224 31.03 -31.11 1.06
N ILE A 225 31.73 -30.07 1.55
CA ILE A 225 31.42 -28.68 1.21
C ILE A 225 31.81 -28.40 -0.25
N LEU A 226 30.84 -27.92 -1.01
CA LEU A 226 31.01 -27.46 -2.38
C LEU A 226 30.48 -26.02 -2.49
N HIS A 227 30.98 -25.26 -3.47
CA HIS A 227 30.45 -23.93 -3.73
C HIS A 227 28.92 -23.97 -3.99
N ALA A 228 28.45 -25.00 -4.70
CA ALA A 228 27.04 -25.14 -5.07
C ALA A 228 26.11 -25.54 -3.91
N ASN A 229 26.61 -26.16 -2.84
CA ASN A 229 25.79 -26.66 -1.73
C ASN A 229 25.88 -25.80 -0.45
N ARG A 230 26.65 -24.70 -0.50
CA ARG A 230 26.97 -23.88 0.68
C ARG A 230 25.74 -23.28 1.38
N ASN A 231 24.78 -22.81 0.60
CA ASN A 231 23.56 -22.16 1.10
C ASN A 231 22.33 -23.09 1.13
N VAL A 232 22.51 -24.39 0.88
CA VAL A 232 21.41 -25.36 0.95
C VAL A 232 21.02 -25.52 2.40
N LEU A 233 19.72 -25.45 2.70
CA LEU A 233 19.22 -25.62 4.06
C LEU A 233 19.02 -27.10 4.38
N LEU A 234 19.19 -27.49 5.65
CA LEU A 234 19.10 -28.89 6.04
C LEU A 234 17.73 -29.50 5.70
N ARG A 235 16.63 -28.74 5.80
CA ARG A 235 15.30 -29.20 5.35
C ARG A 235 15.28 -29.67 3.90
N VAL A 236 16.06 -29.00 3.04
CA VAL A 236 16.14 -29.31 1.60
C VAL A 236 17.13 -30.44 1.36
N PHE A 237 18.25 -30.45 2.09
CA PHE A 237 19.28 -31.47 1.97
C PHE A 237 18.77 -32.87 2.33
N PHE A 238 18.04 -33.03 3.44
CA PHE A 238 17.56 -34.33 3.91
C PHE A 238 16.39 -34.91 3.09
N ILE A 239 15.84 -34.14 2.13
CA ILE A 239 14.90 -34.68 1.14
C ILE A 239 15.64 -35.56 0.14
N ASP A 240 16.76 -35.07 -0.39
CA ASP A 240 17.59 -35.81 -1.33
C ASP A 240 19.08 -35.41 -1.20
N PRO A 241 19.82 -36.07 -0.30
CA PRO A 241 21.23 -35.77 -0.06
C PRO A 241 22.13 -35.98 -1.28
N THR A 242 21.75 -36.89 -2.18
CA THR A 242 22.56 -37.28 -3.35
C THR A 242 22.64 -36.17 -4.39
N ARG A 243 21.64 -35.28 -4.42
CA ARG A 243 21.60 -34.09 -5.26
C ARG A 243 22.68 -33.05 -4.89
N TYR A 244 23.08 -33.02 -3.62
CA TYR A 244 23.94 -31.96 -3.06
C TYR A 244 25.35 -32.45 -2.72
N ILE A 245 25.53 -33.76 -2.49
CA ILE A 245 26.83 -34.41 -2.34
C ILE A 245 26.88 -35.55 -3.37
N ARG A 246 27.52 -35.30 -4.51
CA ARG A 246 27.59 -36.25 -5.64
C ARG A 246 28.62 -37.36 -5.42
N ASP A 247 29.62 -37.11 -4.59
CA ASP A 247 30.60 -38.12 -4.22
C ASP A 247 29.94 -39.13 -3.27
N ALA A 248 29.70 -40.34 -3.78
CA ALA A 248 29.05 -41.41 -3.03
C ALA A 248 29.89 -41.90 -1.85
N GLY A 249 31.23 -41.85 -1.94
CA GLY A 249 32.12 -42.23 -0.84
C GLY A 249 32.00 -41.25 0.33
N VAL A 250 32.12 -39.97 0.02
CA VAL A 250 31.98 -38.89 1.02
C VAL A 250 30.58 -38.89 1.65
N LEU A 251 29.53 -39.06 0.84
CA LEU A 251 28.16 -39.12 1.36
C LEU A 251 27.94 -40.34 2.27
N ASN A 252 28.54 -41.49 1.95
CA ASN A 252 28.44 -42.69 2.78
C ASN A 252 29.17 -42.54 4.12
N GLU A 253 30.35 -41.89 4.14
CA GLU A 253 31.05 -41.55 5.38
C GLU A 253 30.21 -40.62 6.26
N ILE A 254 29.62 -39.59 5.67
CA ILE A 254 28.74 -38.64 6.38
C ILE A 254 27.53 -39.37 6.97
N ARG A 255 26.87 -40.24 6.18
CA ARG A 255 25.71 -41.03 6.61
C ARG A 255 26.02 -42.04 7.70
N ALA A 256 27.25 -42.56 7.74
CA ALA A 256 27.69 -43.48 8.79
C ALA A 256 27.89 -42.78 10.15
N SER A 257 27.94 -41.45 10.19
CA SER A 257 28.09 -40.70 11.43
C SER A 257 26.79 -40.68 12.27
N GLY A 258 26.93 -40.76 13.59
CA GLY A 258 25.81 -40.56 14.51
C GLY A 258 25.25 -39.13 14.44
N ALA A 259 26.10 -38.14 14.15
CA ALA A 259 25.69 -36.75 13.99
C ALA A 259 24.70 -36.56 12.83
N TYR A 260 24.93 -37.23 11.69
CA TYR A 260 23.99 -37.22 10.58
C TYR A 260 22.63 -37.82 10.95
N ALA A 261 22.61 -38.97 11.64
CA ALA A 261 21.36 -39.64 12.02
C ALA A 261 20.52 -38.79 13.00
N GLU A 262 21.15 -38.19 14.01
CA GLU A 262 20.46 -37.30 14.95
C GLU A 262 19.98 -36.01 14.28
N MET A 263 20.79 -35.46 13.36
CA MET A 263 20.42 -34.28 12.60
C MET A 263 19.23 -34.54 11.69
N GLU A 264 19.25 -35.63 10.92
CA GLU A 264 18.16 -36.04 10.05
C GLU A 264 16.85 -36.21 10.83
N LYS A 265 16.92 -36.90 11.97
CA LYS A 265 15.77 -37.13 12.85
C LYS A 265 15.18 -35.82 13.37
N THR A 266 16.05 -34.88 13.76
CA THR A 266 15.62 -33.56 14.25
C THR A 266 14.96 -32.75 13.15
N VAL A 267 15.57 -32.66 11.97
CA VAL A 267 15.02 -31.93 10.81
C VAL A 267 13.68 -32.52 10.37
N ARG A 268 13.56 -33.86 10.28
CA ARG A 268 12.29 -34.51 9.94
C ARG A 268 11.19 -34.22 10.97
N ARG A 269 11.54 -34.16 12.25
CA ARG A 269 10.61 -33.79 13.32
C ARG A 269 10.16 -32.33 13.21
N GLU A 270 11.08 -31.41 12.97
CA GLU A 270 10.77 -29.98 12.80
C GLU A 270 9.88 -29.73 11.58
N MET A 271 10.17 -30.35 10.44
CA MET A 271 9.33 -30.28 9.23
C MET A 271 7.92 -30.81 9.48
N GLY A 272 7.78 -31.91 10.23
CA GLY A 272 6.47 -32.45 10.59
C GLY A 272 5.64 -31.51 11.48
N LEU A 273 6.30 -30.75 12.36
CA LEU A 273 5.64 -29.72 13.16
C LEU A 273 5.20 -28.54 12.30
N GLU A 274 6.06 -28.04 11.41
CA GLU A 274 5.74 -26.97 10.47
C GLU A 274 4.55 -27.33 9.56
N GLU A 275 4.47 -28.59 9.11
CA GLU A 275 3.34 -29.07 8.32
C GLU A 275 2.03 -29.04 9.12
N VAL A 276 2.06 -29.41 10.40
CA VAL A 276 0.89 -29.33 11.29
C VAL A 276 0.43 -27.88 11.44
N VAL A 277 1.36 -26.95 11.66
CA VAL A 277 1.04 -25.52 11.76
C VAL A 277 0.42 -25.00 10.44
N ASN A 278 1.00 -25.37 9.30
CA ASN A 278 0.49 -25.00 7.98
C ASN A 278 -0.92 -25.55 7.71
N LYS A 279 -1.23 -26.79 8.12
CA LYS A 279 -2.56 -27.37 7.99
C LYS A 279 -3.60 -26.61 8.81
N LEU A 280 -3.25 -26.26 10.03
CA LEU A 280 -4.13 -25.52 10.94
C LEU A 280 -4.40 -24.10 10.42
N TYR A 281 -3.39 -23.43 9.84
CA TYR A 281 -3.58 -22.17 9.13
C TYR A 281 -4.55 -22.31 7.95
N LYS A 282 -4.34 -23.30 7.07
CA LYS A 282 -5.20 -23.55 5.90
C LYS A 282 -6.65 -23.88 6.27
N ASN A 283 -6.88 -24.45 7.46
CA ASN A 283 -8.21 -24.77 7.96
C ASN A 283 -8.94 -23.57 8.57
N GLY A 284 -8.42 -22.34 8.42
CA GLY A 284 -9.07 -21.13 8.90
C GLY A 284 -9.03 -20.98 10.42
N VAL A 285 -8.11 -21.69 11.08
CA VAL A 285 -7.91 -21.54 12.51
C VAL A 285 -7.08 -20.27 12.73
N ASP A 286 -7.77 -19.16 12.95
CA ASP A 286 -7.20 -17.80 13.06
C ASP A 286 -7.05 -17.33 14.52
N ASN A 287 -7.67 -18.05 15.46
CA ASN A 287 -7.70 -17.70 16.86
C ASN A 287 -7.30 -18.88 17.75
N LEU A 288 -6.67 -18.54 18.87
CA LEU A 288 -6.10 -19.46 19.85
C LEU A 288 -7.12 -20.49 20.38
N LEU A 289 -8.42 -20.18 20.36
CA LEU A 289 -9.48 -21.09 20.80
C LEU A 289 -9.77 -22.18 19.76
N GLY A 290 -9.87 -21.81 18.48
CA GLY A 290 -9.97 -22.77 17.38
C GLY A 290 -8.76 -23.71 17.36
N TRP A 291 -7.56 -23.20 17.67
CA TRP A 291 -6.35 -24.01 17.77
C TRP A 291 -6.42 -25.00 18.93
N LEU A 292 -6.93 -24.61 20.09
CA LEU A 292 -7.12 -25.53 21.23
C LEU A 292 -8.09 -26.67 20.90
N VAL A 293 -9.16 -26.39 20.15
CA VAL A 293 -10.15 -27.38 19.73
C VAL A 293 -9.54 -28.35 18.71
N VAL A 294 -8.89 -27.85 17.66
CA VAL A 294 -8.32 -28.72 16.62
C VAL A 294 -7.06 -29.43 17.12
N ALA A 295 -6.25 -28.83 17.99
CA ALA A 295 -5.14 -29.52 18.65
C ALA A 295 -5.62 -30.71 19.47
N ALA A 296 -6.81 -30.63 20.11
CA ALA A 296 -7.43 -31.74 20.82
C ALA A 296 -7.95 -32.84 19.88
N GLU A 297 -8.41 -32.50 18.68
CA GLU A 297 -8.80 -33.48 17.65
C GLU A 297 -7.57 -34.16 17.03
N VAL A 298 -6.54 -33.40 16.66
CA VAL A 298 -5.24 -33.91 16.16
C VAL A 298 -4.52 -34.75 17.23
N LYS A 299 -4.75 -34.46 18.52
CA LYS A 299 -4.28 -35.25 19.68
C LYS A 299 -4.62 -36.75 19.60
N THR A 300 -5.67 -37.10 18.86
CA THR A 300 -6.14 -38.48 18.71
C THR A 300 -5.34 -39.28 17.67
N GLY A 301 -4.60 -38.61 16.77
CA GLY A 301 -3.86 -39.23 15.67
C GLY A 301 -2.34 -39.18 15.74
N VAL A 302 -1.74 -38.50 16.73
CA VAL A 302 -0.28 -38.27 16.79
C VAL A 302 0.38 -38.97 17.99
N HIS A 303 1.61 -39.46 17.78
CA HIS A 303 2.46 -40.16 18.74
C HIS A 303 2.57 -39.45 20.11
N GLU A 304 2.66 -40.23 21.20
CA GLU A 304 2.50 -39.81 22.62
C GLU A 304 3.36 -38.61 23.03
N VAL A 305 4.54 -38.50 22.40
CA VAL A 305 5.44 -37.36 22.51
C VAL A 305 4.73 -36.08 22.05
N THR A 306 4.25 -35.99 20.81
CA THR A 306 3.59 -34.81 20.24
C THR A 306 2.33 -34.41 21.00
N LYS A 307 1.60 -35.39 21.55
CA LYS A 307 0.45 -35.16 22.43
C LYS A 307 0.82 -34.32 23.67
N ARG A 308 1.94 -34.65 24.34
CA ARG A 308 2.43 -33.87 25.50
C ARG A 308 2.91 -32.47 25.11
N PHE A 309 3.45 -32.29 23.89
CA PHE A 309 3.85 -30.97 23.39
C PHE A 309 2.64 -30.08 23.11
N LEU A 310 1.59 -30.62 22.49
CA LEU A 310 0.35 -29.89 22.22
C LEU A 310 -0.36 -29.48 23.51
N ASP A 311 -0.31 -30.31 24.56
CA ASP A 311 -0.87 -29.98 25.87
C ASP A 311 -0.11 -28.84 26.58
N ALA A 312 1.22 -28.86 26.51
CA ALA A 312 2.04 -27.77 27.04
C ALA A 312 1.80 -26.47 26.24
N ALA A 313 1.65 -26.56 24.92
CA ALA A 313 1.33 -25.43 24.07
C ALA A 313 -0.05 -24.83 24.37
N ALA A 314 -1.03 -25.69 24.60
CA ALA A 314 -2.37 -25.29 24.99
C ALA A 314 -2.39 -24.52 26.31
N GLU A 315 -1.63 -24.95 27.32
CA GLU A 315 -1.55 -24.27 28.61
C GLU A 315 -0.78 -22.94 28.57
N GLU A 316 0.33 -22.88 27.83
CA GLU A 316 1.08 -21.62 27.66
C GLU A 316 0.22 -20.57 26.94
N ALA A 317 -0.51 -20.99 25.91
CA ALA A 317 -1.42 -20.14 25.16
C ALA A 317 -2.57 -19.58 26.03
N ARG A 318 -3.11 -20.39 26.96
CA ARG A 318 -4.10 -19.95 27.98
C ARG A 318 -3.50 -18.93 28.94
N THR A 319 -2.25 -19.15 29.36
CA THR A 319 -1.55 -18.28 30.31
C THR A 319 -1.23 -16.91 29.69
N GLN A 320 -0.80 -16.87 28.43
CA GLN A 320 -0.56 -15.61 27.71
C GLN A 320 -1.84 -14.79 27.51
N ARG A 321 -2.97 -15.43 27.18
CA ARG A 321 -4.28 -14.75 27.10
C ARG A 321 -4.65 -14.05 28.41
N SER A 322 -4.35 -14.70 29.55
CA SER A 322 -4.59 -14.11 30.86
C SER A 322 -3.69 -12.91 31.18
N ARG A 323 -2.49 -12.84 30.58
CA ARG A 323 -1.56 -11.69 30.68
C ARG A 323 -1.98 -10.54 29.77
N VAL A 324 -2.41 -10.83 28.53
CA VAL A 324 -2.95 -9.83 27.59
C VAL A 324 -4.21 -9.16 28.14
N HIS A 325 -5.06 -9.89 28.87
CA HIS A 325 -6.22 -9.30 29.56
C HIS A 325 -5.88 -8.47 30.81
N ARG A 326 -4.65 -8.55 31.34
CA ARG A 326 -4.30 -7.96 32.65
C ARG A 326 -3.19 -6.90 32.61
N GLY A 327 -2.58 -6.63 31.45
CA GLY A 327 -1.44 -5.70 31.33
C GLY A 327 -1.67 -4.61 30.29
N THR A 328 -1.68 -3.35 30.74
CA THR A 328 -1.39 -2.18 29.89
C THR A 328 -0.06 -2.36 29.17
N TRP A 329 -0.04 -2.06 27.87
CA TRP A 329 1.04 -2.17 26.88
C TRP A 329 2.38 -1.45 27.22
N ARG A 330 2.98 -1.68 28.39
CA ARG A 330 4.25 -1.02 28.75
C ARG A 330 5.43 -1.95 29.03
N ASP A 331 5.23 -3.25 29.16
CA ASP A 331 6.33 -4.16 29.58
C ASP A 331 6.65 -5.27 28.56
N CYS A 332 6.95 -4.89 27.32
CA CYS A 332 7.64 -5.78 26.37
C CYS A 332 8.96 -5.16 25.91
N THR A 333 9.85 -4.86 26.85
CA THR A 333 11.26 -4.55 26.57
C THR A 333 12.17 -5.30 27.55
N SER A 334 12.58 -6.50 27.16
CA SER A 334 13.89 -7.14 27.43
C SER A 334 13.70 -8.64 27.14
N LEU A 335 14.48 -9.26 26.28
CA LEU A 335 15.87 -9.62 26.54
C LEU A 335 16.63 -9.79 25.22
N CYS A 336 17.26 -8.71 24.75
CA CYS A 336 18.42 -8.78 23.86
C CYS A 336 19.52 -7.97 24.51
N THR A 337 20.45 -8.64 25.18
CA THR A 337 21.79 -8.09 25.41
C THR A 337 22.79 -8.99 24.72
N MET A 338 23.21 -8.58 23.52
CA MET A 338 24.46 -9.06 22.94
C MET A 338 25.62 -8.61 23.86
N ARG A 339 26.43 -9.55 24.34
CA ARG A 339 27.77 -9.26 24.86
C ARG A 339 28.76 -10.28 24.32
N VAL A 340 29.50 -9.83 23.31
CA VAL A 340 30.87 -10.23 22.90
C VAL A 340 31.03 -11.67 22.39
N GLY A 341 31.76 -11.79 21.27
CA GLY A 341 31.86 -13.00 20.44
C GLY A 341 32.40 -14.26 21.13
N ALA A 342 32.14 -15.39 20.44
CA ALA A 342 32.36 -16.79 20.79
C ALA A 342 31.16 -17.48 21.47
N MET A 343 30.30 -18.09 20.65
CA MET A 343 29.22 -18.96 21.12
C MET A 343 29.76 -20.41 21.23
N ARG A 344 30.25 -20.75 22.42
CA ARG A 344 30.54 -22.13 22.81
C ARG A 344 29.23 -22.79 23.24
N TRP A 345 28.76 -23.76 22.48
CA TRP A 345 27.53 -24.50 22.77
C TRP A 345 27.74 -25.39 24.02
N ASN A 346 27.14 -25.00 25.15
CA ASN A 346 27.02 -25.88 26.31
C ASN A 346 25.79 -26.77 26.15
N PHE A 347 25.94 -27.91 25.46
CA PHE A 347 25.03 -29.04 25.62
C PHE A 347 25.37 -29.78 26.93
N ARG A 348 24.79 -29.33 28.05
CA ARG A 348 24.53 -30.17 29.25
C ARG A 348 23.03 -30.03 29.50
N THR A 349 22.21 -31.07 29.48
CA THR A 349 22.28 -32.23 30.37
C THR A 349 21.52 -33.44 29.77
N ALA A 350 22.26 -34.47 29.36
CA ALA A 350 21.80 -35.87 29.32
C ALA A 350 22.98 -36.88 29.28
N TRP A 351 24.22 -36.43 29.42
CA TRP A 351 25.42 -37.23 29.12
C TRP A 351 26.41 -37.37 30.28
N SER A 352 25.99 -37.10 31.52
CA SER A 352 26.88 -37.14 32.71
C SER A 352 26.74 -38.36 33.62
N GLU A 353 25.92 -39.37 33.29
CA GLU A 353 25.72 -40.52 34.20
C GLU A 353 26.25 -41.88 33.71
N ARG A 354 27.11 -41.93 32.69
CA ARG A 354 27.64 -43.22 32.23
C ARG A 354 29.17 -43.27 32.09
N LYS A 355 29.89 -42.81 33.12
CA LYS A 355 31.28 -43.23 33.40
C LYS A 355 31.62 -43.13 34.89
N ARG A 356 31.08 -44.04 35.71
CA ARG A 356 31.76 -44.50 36.92
C ARG A 356 31.68 -46.02 36.99
N GLY A 357 32.85 -46.65 37.04
CA GLY A 357 32.99 -48.07 37.36
C GLY A 357 33.56 -48.91 36.23
N TRP A 358 34.84 -48.72 35.89
CA TRP A 358 35.79 -49.78 35.54
C TRP A 358 37.18 -49.31 36.02
N ARG A 359 37.51 -49.64 37.27
CA ARG A 359 38.81 -50.21 37.64
C ARG A 359 38.53 -51.64 38.07
#